data_AF-A0A850AZX5-F1
#
_entry.id   AF-A0A850AZX5-F1
#
_cell.length_a   1.000
_cell.length_b   1.000
_cell.length_c   1.000
_cell.angle_alpha   90.00
_cell.angle_beta   90.00
_cell.angle_gamma   90.00
#
_symmetry.space_group_name_H-M   'P 1'
#
loop_
_entity.id
_entity.type
_entity.pdbx_description
1 polymer ?
#
loop_
_entity_poly.entity_id
_entity_poly.type
_entity_poly.pdbx_seq_one_letter_code
_entity_poly.pdbx_strand_id
1 'polypeptide(L)'
;VASLRDRLEVVLSMEQGAWTDSAGNESEAFSASFTVHRPATTFYISLAGGMTLDAAGLTDEPLLDIRGYVNFEAKETDSGPRLRLEFGGTFKVVYLGNLGSAAGVFVLDLSAPDADSVTVRDLLTDMGIPVPDSAVFDLALPKLWGVIKVETNLELALNGRALVEEILAKNIRHAESPPILEQVQVRRGRHDRFTAIEMAFSSPRGILYYASKAISELRWDINSARMALFRGRAMATFYVSGVSKIADTTIVTALTELLQSRV
;
A
#
# COMPACT_ATOMS: atom_id res chain seq x y z
N VAL A 1 -4.42 -4.76 23.38
CA VAL A 1 -5.60 -5.59 23.04
C VAL A 1 -6.18 -6.09 24.35
N ALA A 2 -7.19 -5.40 24.91
CA ALA A 2 -7.88 -5.86 26.10
C ALA A 2 -8.60 -7.18 25.75
N SER A 3 -8.42 -8.20 26.58
CA SER A 3 -8.85 -9.56 26.24
C SER A 3 -10.38 -9.66 26.14
N LEU A 4 -10.88 -10.39 25.14
CA LEU A 4 -12.28 -10.78 24.96
C LEU A 4 -12.84 -11.67 26.11
N ARG A 5 -12.18 -11.72 27.27
CA ARG A 5 -12.46 -12.67 28.36
C ARG A 5 -13.17 -12.08 29.57
N ASP A 6 -13.36 -10.77 29.65
CA ASP A 6 -14.14 -10.18 30.75
C ASP A 6 -15.64 -10.28 30.43
N ARG A 7 -16.14 -11.53 30.39
CA ARG A 7 -17.58 -11.81 30.40
C ARG A 7 -18.04 -11.62 31.84
N LEU A 8 -18.88 -10.61 32.08
CA LEU A 8 -19.53 -10.45 33.38
C LEU A 8 -20.70 -11.44 33.43
N GLU A 9 -20.48 -12.56 34.10
CA GLU A 9 -21.57 -13.48 34.47
C GLU A 9 -22.26 -12.93 35.72
N VAL A 10 -23.56 -12.66 35.60
CA VAL A 10 -24.39 -12.22 36.72
C VAL A 10 -25.23 -13.42 37.16
N VAL A 11 -25.11 -13.79 38.43
CA VAL A 11 -25.93 -14.84 39.05
C VAL A 11 -27.00 -14.16 39.90
N LEU A 12 -28.25 -14.38 39.53
CA LEU A 12 -29.41 -14.04 40.36
C LEU A 12 -29.74 -15.27 41.22
N SER A 13 -29.79 -15.09 42.53
CA SER A 13 -30.26 -16.11 43.46
C SER A 13 -31.48 -15.58 44.21
N MET A 14 -32.56 -16.36 44.22
CA MET A 14 -33.77 -16.09 44.97
C MET A 14 -33.98 -17.23 45.96
N GLU A 15 -34.16 -16.87 47.23
CA GLU A 15 -34.49 -17.82 48.29
C GLU A 15 -35.95 -18.27 48.19
N GLN A 16 -36.26 -19.40 48.84
CA GLN A 16 -37.64 -19.84 48.97
C GLN A 16 -38.46 -18.77 49.72
N GLY A 17 -39.67 -18.49 49.25
CA GLY A 17 -40.54 -17.44 49.80
C GLY A 17 -40.16 -16.01 49.40
N ALA A 18 -39.22 -15.82 48.45
CA ALA A 18 -38.82 -14.49 47.98
C ALA A 18 -39.95 -13.70 47.32
N TRP A 19 -40.94 -14.38 46.72
CA TRP A 19 -42.17 -13.75 46.24
C TRP A 19 -43.37 -14.68 46.40
N THR A 20 -44.57 -14.10 46.34
CA THR A 20 -45.83 -14.82 46.46
C THR A 20 -46.70 -14.50 45.25
N ASP A 21 -47.29 -15.51 44.63
CA ASP A 21 -48.21 -15.32 43.50
C ASP A 21 -49.56 -14.73 43.95
N SER A 22 -50.41 -14.39 42.98
CA SER A 22 -51.75 -13.85 43.24
C SER A 22 -52.71 -14.85 43.90
N ALA A 23 -52.33 -16.13 43.99
CA ALA A 23 -53.06 -17.19 44.68
C ALA A 23 -52.50 -17.48 46.09
N GLY A 24 -51.45 -16.78 46.52
CA GLY A 24 -50.84 -16.93 47.84
C GLY A 24 -49.76 -18.01 47.92
N ASN A 25 -49.32 -18.59 46.80
CA ASN A 25 -48.26 -19.59 46.81
C ASN A 25 -46.89 -18.91 46.88
N GLU A 26 -46.04 -19.37 47.80
CA GLU A 26 -44.66 -18.92 47.92
C GLU A 26 -43.78 -19.48 46.80
N SER A 27 -42.83 -18.67 46.35
CA SER A 27 -41.85 -19.07 45.34
C SER A 27 -40.87 -20.11 45.88
N GLU A 28 -40.53 -21.11 45.07
CA GLU A 28 -39.38 -21.98 45.36
C GLU A 28 -38.06 -21.23 45.17
N ALA A 29 -37.01 -21.69 45.85
CA ALA A 29 -35.67 -21.17 45.65
C ALA A 29 -35.20 -21.45 44.21
N PHE A 30 -34.64 -20.45 43.55
CA PHE A 30 -34.04 -20.64 42.23
C PHE A 30 -32.80 -19.77 42.03
N SER A 31 -31.94 -20.22 41.13
CA SER A 31 -30.82 -19.44 40.66
C SER A 31 -30.83 -19.41 39.13
N ALA A 32 -30.58 -18.23 38.57
CA ALA A 32 -30.48 -18.02 37.13
C ALA A 32 -29.23 -17.20 36.85
N SER A 33 -28.41 -17.62 35.89
CA SER A 33 -27.29 -16.82 35.41
C SER A 33 -27.54 -16.29 33.99
N PHE A 34 -27.04 -15.09 33.74
CA PHE A 34 -27.00 -14.52 32.39
C PHE A 34 -25.68 -13.79 32.18
N THR A 35 -25.25 -13.74 30.92
CA THR A 35 -24.02 -13.05 30.53
C THR A 35 -24.36 -11.63 30.08
N VAL A 36 -23.69 -10.63 30.66
CA VAL A 36 -23.78 -9.24 30.21
C VAL A 36 -22.63 -8.96 29.24
N HIS A 37 -22.97 -8.55 28.02
CA HIS A 37 -22.00 -8.06 27.05
C HIS A 37 -21.97 -6.53 27.11
N ARG A 38 -20.77 -5.95 27.24
CA ARG A 38 -20.60 -4.52 27.00
C ARG A 38 -20.66 -4.29 25.48
N PRO A 39 -21.56 -3.43 24.96
CA PRO A 39 -21.58 -3.10 23.54
C PRO A 39 -20.25 -2.47 23.14
N ALA A 40 -19.75 -2.79 21.94
CA ALA A 40 -18.58 -2.13 21.40
C ALA A 40 -18.92 -0.65 21.15
N THR A 41 -18.22 0.25 21.81
CA THR A 41 -18.42 1.71 21.67
C THR A 41 -17.73 2.29 20.43
N THR A 42 -17.04 1.46 19.66
CA THR A 42 -16.30 1.87 18.46
C THR A 42 -16.32 0.76 17.42
N PHE A 43 -16.65 1.15 16.19
CA PHE A 43 -16.58 0.36 14.97
C PHE A 43 -15.55 0.99 14.03
N TYR A 44 -14.74 0.18 13.36
CA TYR A 44 -13.76 0.70 12.40
C TYR A 44 -13.62 -0.19 11.17
N ILE A 45 -13.35 0.43 10.02
CA ILE A 45 -12.98 -0.21 8.76
C ILE A 45 -11.67 0.42 8.30
N SER A 46 -10.64 -0.39 8.08
CA SER A 46 -9.35 0.05 7.53
C SER A 46 -9.11 -0.64 6.19
N LEU A 47 -8.91 0.16 5.15
CA LEU A 47 -8.62 -0.26 3.79
C LEU A 47 -7.28 0.33 3.40
N ALA A 48 -6.32 -0.52 3.06
CA ALA A 48 -5.02 -0.10 2.56
C ALA A 48 -4.70 -0.87 1.27
N GLY A 49 -4.11 -0.18 0.31
CA GLY A 49 -3.82 -0.75 -0.99
C GLY A 49 -2.74 0.02 -1.72
N GLY A 50 -2.18 -0.60 -2.74
CA GLY A 50 -1.16 0.02 -3.56
C GLY A 50 -0.87 -0.79 -4.80
N MET A 51 -0.17 -0.15 -5.72
CA MET A 51 0.33 -0.75 -6.95
C MET A 51 1.79 -0.37 -7.09
N THR A 52 2.64 -1.38 -7.31
CA THR A 52 4.07 -1.20 -7.52
C THR A 52 4.45 -1.83 -8.85
N LEU A 53 5.15 -1.08 -9.69
CA LEU A 53 5.75 -1.56 -10.94
C LEU A 53 7.26 -1.63 -10.77
N ASP A 54 7.79 -2.84 -10.63
CA ASP A 54 9.22 -3.07 -10.51
C ASP A 54 9.92 -3.16 -11.87
N ALA A 55 11.16 -2.66 -11.92
CA ALA A 55 12.00 -2.74 -13.11
C ALA A 55 12.68 -4.11 -13.28
N ALA A 56 12.16 -5.17 -12.64
CA ALA A 56 12.79 -6.50 -12.61
C ALA A 56 14.28 -6.49 -12.18
N GLY A 57 14.64 -5.61 -11.23
CA GLY A 57 16.01 -5.48 -10.70
C GLY A 57 16.94 -4.56 -11.49
N LEU A 58 16.41 -3.81 -12.46
CA LEU A 58 17.15 -2.75 -13.18
C LEU A 58 17.43 -1.51 -12.35
N THR A 59 16.60 -1.24 -11.34
CA THR A 59 16.68 -0.08 -10.45
C THR A 59 16.58 -0.54 -9.00
N ASP A 60 17.22 0.20 -8.09
CA ASP A 60 17.12 -0.04 -6.64
C ASP A 60 15.76 0.37 -6.05
N GLU A 61 14.96 1.11 -6.82
CA GLU A 61 13.63 1.59 -6.44
C GLU A 61 12.61 1.23 -7.54
N PRO A 62 11.33 1.00 -7.20
CA PRO A 62 10.29 0.72 -8.20
C PRO A 62 10.12 1.85 -9.22
N LEU A 63 9.78 1.52 -10.47
CA LEU A 63 9.53 2.49 -11.53
C LEU A 63 8.37 3.41 -11.19
N LEU A 64 7.32 2.82 -10.62
CA LEU A 64 6.11 3.48 -10.19
C LEU A 64 5.65 2.84 -8.88
N ASP A 65 5.32 3.67 -7.89
CA ASP A 65 4.78 3.24 -6.61
C ASP A 65 3.60 4.13 -6.23
N ILE A 66 2.42 3.53 -6.14
CA ILE A 66 1.18 4.17 -5.73
C ILE A 66 0.73 3.51 -4.45
N ARG A 67 0.53 4.29 -3.39
CA ARG A 67 0.05 3.78 -2.11
C ARG A 67 -1.10 4.63 -1.63
N GLY A 68 -2.07 4.00 -1.00
CA GLY A 68 -3.21 4.68 -0.42
C GLY A 68 -3.79 3.93 0.76
N TYR A 69 -4.48 4.68 1.61
CA TYR A 69 -5.24 4.12 2.72
C TYR A 69 -6.49 4.97 2.98
N VAL A 70 -7.48 4.31 3.55
CA VAL A 70 -8.71 4.89 4.07
C VAL A 70 -9.04 4.20 5.39
N ASN A 71 -9.20 4.97 6.44
CA ASN A 71 -9.62 4.54 7.76
C ASN A 71 -10.96 5.21 8.06
N PHE A 72 -12.00 4.40 8.23
CA PHE A 72 -13.30 4.83 8.71
C PHE A 72 -13.47 4.38 10.16
N GLU A 73 -13.90 5.29 11.03
CA GLU A 73 -14.22 5.04 12.43
C GLU A 73 -15.60 5.60 12.74
N ALA A 74 -16.44 4.80 13.39
CA ALA A 74 -17.70 5.21 13.97
C ALA A 74 -17.64 4.95 15.47
N LYS A 75 -17.77 6.00 16.28
CA LYS A 75 -17.62 5.94 17.73
C LYS A 75 -18.81 6.54 18.43
N GLU A 76 -19.34 5.82 19.42
CA GLU A 76 -20.32 6.38 20.35
C GLU A 76 -19.58 7.25 21.38
N THR A 77 -20.04 8.49 21.54
CA THR A 77 -19.52 9.41 22.56
C THR A 77 -20.64 9.78 23.54
N ASP A 78 -20.29 10.37 24.68
CA ASP A 78 -21.27 10.82 25.67
C ASP A 78 -22.28 11.84 25.09
N SER A 79 -21.91 12.49 23.99
CA SER A 79 -22.71 13.51 23.30
C SER A 79 -23.49 12.97 22.10
N GLY A 80 -23.23 11.72 21.68
CA GLY A 80 -23.81 11.09 20.48
C GLY A 80 -22.76 10.48 19.54
N PRO A 81 -23.19 9.93 18.40
CA PRO A 81 -22.30 9.22 17.50
C PRO A 81 -21.40 10.19 16.69
N ARG A 82 -20.12 9.84 16.59
CA ARG A 82 -19.12 10.56 15.78
C ARG A 82 -18.54 9.64 14.71
N LEU A 83 -18.59 10.08 13.46
CA LEU A 83 -17.98 9.41 12.32
C LEU A 83 -16.71 10.15 11.91
N ARG A 84 -15.63 9.42 11.69
CA ARG A 84 -14.36 9.95 11.21
C ARG A 84 -13.89 9.16 10.00
N LEU A 85 -13.52 9.87 8.94
CA LEU A 85 -12.90 9.31 7.75
C LEU A 85 -11.52 9.96 7.58
N GLU A 86 -10.47 9.15 7.68
CA GLU A 86 -9.10 9.56 7.45
C GLU A 86 -8.57 8.85 6.22
N PHE A 87 -7.97 9.58 5.30
CA PHE A 87 -7.44 9.00 4.07
C PHE A 87 -6.13 9.67 3.68
N GLY A 88 -5.31 8.91 2.98
CA GLY A 88 -4.07 9.42 2.42
C GLY A 88 -3.62 8.59 1.24
N GLY A 89 -2.92 9.23 0.31
CA GLY A 89 -2.33 8.56 -0.84
C GLY A 89 -1.12 9.31 -1.35
N THR A 90 -0.17 8.54 -1.88
CA THR A 90 1.06 9.05 -2.48
C THR A 90 1.30 8.37 -3.82
N PHE A 91 1.85 9.13 -4.76
CA PHE A 91 2.23 8.68 -6.10
C PHE A 91 3.69 9.08 -6.36
N LYS A 92 4.53 8.08 -6.52
CA LYS A 92 5.98 8.23 -6.73
C LYS A 92 6.40 7.60 -8.05
N VAL A 93 7.27 8.30 -8.79
CA VAL A 93 7.93 7.77 -9.98
C VAL A 93 9.44 7.75 -9.74
N VAL A 94 10.11 6.71 -10.24
CA VAL A 94 11.57 6.57 -10.12
C VAL A 94 12.28 7.82 -10.66
N TYR A 95 13.31 8.28 -9.95
CA TYR A 95 14.09 9.49 -10.21
C TYR A 95 13.34 10.83 -10.16
N LEU A 96 12.03 10.87 -10.37
CA LEU A 96 11.22 12.09 -10.21
C LEU A 96 10.76 12.29 -8.76
N GLY A 97 10.75 11.22 -7.97
CA GLY A 97 10.34 11.27 -6.57
C GLY A 97 8.82 11.37 -6.44
N ASN A 98 8.36 11.96 -5.33
CA ASN A 98 6.94 12.14 -5.07
C ASN A 98 6.36 13.16 -6.06
N LEU A 99 5.40 12.74 -6.87
CA LEU A 99 4.76 13.59 -7.88
C LEU A 99 3.41 14.14 -7.40
N GLY A 100 2.76 13.42 -6.49
CA GLY A 100 1.48 13.83 -5.93
C GLY A 100 1.18 13.16 -4.59
N SER A 101 0.60 13.91 -3.68
CA SER A 101 0.11 13.41 -2.40
C SER A 101 -1.20 14.08 -2.05
N ALA A 102 -2.14 13.29 -1.56
CA ALA A 102 -3.38 13.80 -1.01
C ALA A 102 -3.58 13.16 0.36
N ALA A 103 -3.94 13.96 1.35
CA ALA A 103 -4.31 13.48 2.66
C ALA A 103 -5.47 14.31 3.19
N GLY A 104 -6.36 13.69 3.94
CA GLY A 104 -7.45 14.40 4.55
C GLY A 104 -8.11 13.67 5.69
N VAL A 105 -8.80 14.46 6.50
CA VAL A 105 -9.64 13.99 7.60
C VAL A 105 -10.97 14.66 7.47
N PHE A 106 -12.04 13.88 7.51
CA PHE A 106 -13.41 14.35 7.65
C PHE A 106 -13.99 13.81 8.96
N VAL A 107 -14.73 14.67 9.66
CA VAL A 107 -15.44 14.33 10.88
C VAL A 107 -16.88 14.81 10.75
N LEU A 108 -17.82 13.89 10.92
CA LEU A 108 -19.24 14.17 11.09
C LEU A 108 -19.61 13.85 12.53
N ASP A 109 -20.07 14.86 13.26
CA ASP A 109 -20.54 14.72 14.62
C ASP A 109 -22.07 14.86 14.64
N LEU A 110 -22.74 13.77 15.00
CA LEU A 110 -24.20 13.67 15.07
C LEU A 110 -24.70 13.87 16.51
N SER A 111 -23.85 14.42 17.40
CA SER A 111 -24.29 14.88 18.71
C SER A 111 -25.38 15.94 18.62
N ALA A 112 -26.11 16.11 19.73
CA ALA A 112 -27.15 17.13 19.81
C ALA A 112 -26.57 18.52 19.45
N PRO A 113 -27.28 19.33 18.65
CA PRO A 113 -26.83 20.67 18.31
C PRO A 113 -26.58 21.50 19.57
N ASP A 114 -25.49 22.25 19.56
CA ASP A 114 -25.12 23.20 20.60
C ASP A 114 -25.03 24.64 20.05
N ALA A 115 -24.60 25.57 20.89
CA ALA A 115 -24.51 27.00 20.57
C ALA A 115 -23.62 27.31 19.36
N ASP A 116 -22.70 26.41 18.98
CA ASP A 116 -21.77 26.59 17.86
C ASP A 116 -22.25 25.86 16.58
N SER A 117 -23.47 25.32 16.60
CA SER A 117 -24.00 24.58 15.45
C SER A 117 -24.52 25.52 14.37
N VAL A 118 -24.05 25.33 13.14
CA VAL A 118 -24.46 26.10 11.97
C VAL A 118 -25.90 25.71 11.60
N THR A 119 -26.77 26.67 11.31
CA THR A 119 -28.12 26.38 10.80
C THR A 119 -28.12 26.22 9.28
N VAL A 120 -29.18 25.61 8.72
CA VAL A 120 -29.36 25.55 7.26
C VAL A 120 -29.34 26.96 6.65
N ARG A 121 -29.92 27.95 7.34
CA ARG A 121 -29.92 29.35 6.92
C ARG A 121 -28.51 29.91 6.85
N ASP A 122 -27.71 29.72 7.89
CA ASP A 122 -26.33 30.23 7.95
C ASP A 122 -25.51 29.65 6.80
N LEU A 123 -25.56 28.32 6.60
CA LEU A 123 -24.86 27.64 5.51
C LEU A 123 -25.24 28.17 4.13
N LEU A 124 -26.54 28.29 3.84
CA LEU A 124 -27.02 28.75 2.54
C LEU A 124 -26.69 30.24 2.32
N THR A 125 -26.74 31.06 3.38
CA THR A 125 -26.37 32.46 3.33
C THR A 125 -24.88 32.63 3.05
N ASP A 126 -24.02 31.85 3.69
CA ASP A 126 -22.56 31.83 3.44
C ASP A 126 -22.22 31.39 2.01
N MET A 127 -23.05 30.51 1.43
CA MET A 127 -22.94 30.10 0.02
C MET A 127 -23.49 31.15 -0.96
N GLY A 128 -24.02 32.27 -0.48
CA GLY A 128 -24.62 33.33 -1.30
C GLY A 128 -25.99 32.96 -1.88
N ILE A 129 -26.66 31.95 -1.33
CA ILE A 129 -27.99 31.51 -1.76
C ILE A 129 -29.04 32.28 -0.95
N PRO A 130 -29.96 33.04 -1.58
CA PRO A 130 -31.01 33.74 -0.86
C PRO A 130 -31.92 32.75 -0.12
N VAL A 131 -32.08 32.95 1.19
CA VAL A 131 -32.90 32.07 2.03
C VAL A 131 -34.23 32.76 2.38
N PRO A 132 -35.39 32.15 2.06
CA PRO A 132 -36.69 32.66 2.46
C PRO A 132 -36.84 32.77 3.99
N ASP A 133 -37.76 33.61 4.45
CA ASP A 133 -38.07 33.69 5.87
C ASP A 133 -39.00 32.54 6.28
N SER A 134 -38.41 31.41 6.69
CA SER A 134 -39.13 30.22 7.14
C SER A 134 -38.33 29.46 8.19
N ALA A 135 -39.02 29.01 9.23
CA ALA A 135 -38.45 28.24 10.34
C ALA A 135 -37.79 26.92 9.93
N VAL A 136 -38.09 26.40 8.73
CA VAL A 136 -37.44 25.19 8.20
C VAL A 136 -35.93 25.40 7.98
N PHE A 137 -35.49 26.64 7.77
CA PHE A 137 -34.10 26.98 7.57
C PHE A 137 -33.34 27.24 8.88
N ASP A 138 -34.05 27.36 10.01
CA ASP A 138 -33.43 27.58 11.32
C ASP A 138 -33.06 26.25 12.01
N LEU A 139 -33.17 25.13 11.28
CA LEU A 139 -32.74 23.82 11.74
C LEU A 139 -31.22 23.79 11.88
N ALA A 140 -30.75 23.51 13.10
CA ALA A 140 -29.33 23.31 13.37
C ALA A 140 -28.84 22.03 12.70
N LEU A 141 -27.75 22.14 11.96
CA LEU A 141 -27.13 21.03 11.26
C LEU A 141 -26.17 20.27 12.19
N PRO A 142 -26.01 18.95 11.99
CA PRO A 142 -24.90 18.22 12.58
C PRO A 142 -23.57 18.84 12.18
N LYS A 143 -22.60 18.84 13.09
CA LYS A 143 -21.30 19.47 12.84
C LYS A 143 -20.50 18.60 11.86
N LEU A 144 -20.17 19.18 10.71
CA LEU A 144 -19.34 18.57 9.68
C LEU A 144 -18.10 19.43 9.45
N TRP A 145 -16.91 18.85 9.64
CA TRP A 145 -15.67 19.54 9.35
C TRP A 145 -14.62 18.59 8.80
N GLY A 146 -13.66 19.16 8.09
CA GLY A 146 -12.55 18.39 7.57
C GLY A 146 -11.48 19.27 6.98
N VAL A 147 -10.29 18.69 6.83
CA VAL A 147 -9.16 19.31 6.15
C VAL A 147 -8.66 18.37 5.08
N ILE A 148 -8.37 18.92 3.91
CA ILE A 148 -7.72 18.20 2.82
C ILE A 148 -6.48 18.97 2.46
N LYS A 149 -5.36 18.25 2.37
CA LYS A 149 -4.11 18.75 1.83
C LYS A 149 -3.81 17.99 0.55
N VAL A 150 -3.70 18.72 -0.55
CA VAL A 150 -3.25 18.20 -1.83
C VAL A 150 -1.92 18.87 -2.16
N GLU A 151 -0.89 18.07 -2.38
CA GLU A 151 0.41 18.53 -2.86
C GLU A 151 0.67 17.89 -4.21
N THR A 152 0.95 18.70 -5.23
CA THR A 152 1.40 18.20 -6.53
C THR A 152 2.73 18.85 -6.88
N ASN A 153 3.76 18.02 -7.04
CA ASN A 153 5.01 18.48 -7.66
C ASN A 153 4.88 18.53 -9.19
N LEU A 154 3.82 17.91 -9.73
CA LEU A 154 3.50 17.90 -11.14
C LEU A 154 3.03 19.28 -11.65
N GLU A 155 2.29 20.07 -10.86
CA GLU A 155 1.94 21.45 -11.24
C GLU A 155 3.16 22.35 -11.41
N LEU A 156 4.21 22.15 -10.61
CA LEU A 156 5.42 22.96 -10.70
C LEU A 156 6.17 22.71 -12.02
N ALA A 157 6.23 21.45 -12.46
CA ALA A 157 6.84 21.08 -13.74
C ALA A 157 5.96 21.46 -14.94
N LEU A 158 4.65 21.20 -14.89
CA LEU A 158 3.72 21.47 -16.00
C LEU A 158 3.48 22.97 -16.24
N ASN A 159 3.56 23.79 -15.19
CA ASN A 159 3.41 25.25 -15.31
C ASN A 159 4.77 25.97 -15.50
N GLY A 160 5.87 25.24 -15.72
CA GLY A 160 7.20 25.80 -15.99
C GLY A 160 7.86 26.50 -14.78
N ARG A 161 7.36 26.26 -13.56
CA ARG A 161 7.89 26.85 -12.31
C ARG A 161 9.07 26.07 -11.72
N ALA A 162 9.31 24.87 -12.24
CA ALA A 162 10.51 24.07 -11.99
C ALA A 162 10.91 23.32 -13.26
N LEU A 163 12.19 23.32 -13.60
CA LEU A 163 12.68 22.53 -14.72
C LEU A 163 12.73 21.05 -14.31
N VAL A 164 12.29 20.17 -15.21
CA VAL A 164 12.38 18.71 -15.02
C VAL A 164 13.82 18.30 -14.72
N GLU A 165 14.80 18.96 -15.35
CA GLU A 165 16.23 18.75 -15.12
C GLU A 165 16.68 19.07 -13.69
N GLU A 166 16.11 20.11 -13.04
CA GLU A 166 16.43 20.45 -11.65
C GLU A 166 15.81 19.46 -10.66
N ILE A 167 14.60 18.97 -10.96
CA ILE A 167 13.91 17.94 -10.16
C ILE A 167 14.68 16.62 -10.26
N LEU A 168 15.11 16.26 -11.47
CA LEU A 168 15.97 15.11 -11.72
C LEU A 168 17.31 15.30 -11.02
N ALA A 169 18.00 16.42 -11.16
CA ALA A 169 19.31 16.64 -10.53
C ALA A 169 19.26 16.53 -8.99
N LYS A 170 18.14 16.90 -8.36
CA LYS A 170 17.94 16.77 -6.90
C LYS A 170 17.66 15.32 -6.46
N ASN A 171 17.05 14.51 -7.31
CA ASN A 171 16.54 13.18 -6.97
C ASN A 171 17.30 12.02 -7.65
N ILE A 172 18.21 12.30 -8.59
CA ILE A 172 19.15 11.35 -9.16
C ILE A 172 20.16 11.00 -8.07
N ARG A 173 19.98 9.84 -7.44
CA ARG A 173 21.14 9.08 -6.95
C ARG A 173 21.89 8.61 -8.19
N HIS A 174 23.20 8.87 -8.25
CA HIS A 174 24.04 8.53 -9.40
C HIS A 174 23.64 7.16 -9.95
N ALA A 175 23.31 7.09 -11.24
CA ALA A 175 23.12 5.82 -11.92
C ALA A 175 24.37 4.99 -11.65
N GLU A 176 24.23 3.94 -10.83
CA GLU A 176 25.36 3.10 -10.48
C GLU A 176 25.86 2.38 -11.73
N SER A 177 27.19 2.25 -11.82
CA SER A 177 27.86 1.68 -12.98
C SER A 177 27.32 0.28 -13.34
N PRO A 178 27.26 -0.06 -14.64
CA PRO A 178 26.84 -1.38 -15.09
C PRO A 178 27.63 -2.50 -14.40
N PRO A 179 27.00 -3.67 -14.13
CA PRO A 179 27.72 -4.80 -13.54
C PRO A 179 28.80 -5.29 -14.51
N ILE A 180 30.02 -5.46 -14.01
CA ILE A 180 31.14 -5.93 -14.80
C ILE A 180 31.05 -7.46 -14.89
N LEU A 181 31.09 -7.99 -16.11
CA LEU A 181 31.17 -9.43 -16.34
C LEU A 181 32.56 -9.94 -15.92
N GLU A 182 32.60 -10.80 -14.91
CA GLU A 182 33.84 -11.38 -14.38
C GLU A 182 34.18 -12.71 -15.04
N GLN A 183 33.17 -13.52 -15.35
CA GLN A 183 33.36 -14.87 -15.88
C GLN A 183 32.16 -15.35 -16.68
N VAL A 184 32.43 -16.11 -17.76
CA VAL A 184 31.43 -16.86 -18.53
C VAL A 184 31.84 -18.33 -18.56
N GLN A 185 30.90 -19.24 -18.31
CA GLN A 185 31.07 -20.68 -18.49
C GLN A 185 29.93 -21.23 -19.35
N VAL A 186 30.29 -22.07 -20.31
CA VAL A 186 29.33 -22.77 -21.16
C VAL A 186 29.28 -24.23 -20.73
N ARG A 187 28.06 -24.72 -20.43
CA ARG A 187 27.82 -26.10 -20.01
C ARG A 187 26.83 -26.75 -20.97
N ARG A 188 27.31 -27.78 -21.66
CA ARG A 188 26.50 -28.61 -22.55
C ARG A 188 26.05 -29.86 -21.79
N GLY A 189 24.74 -30.06 -21.71
CA GLY A 189 24.16 -31.27 -21.14
C GLY A 189 24.14 -32.42 -22.13
N ARG A 190 23.91 -33.65 -21.65
CA ARG A 190 23.74 -34.86 -22.48
C ARG A 190 22.46 -34.84 -23.35
N HIS A 191 21.54 -33.90 -23.07
CA HIS A 191 20.32 -33.67 -23.85
C HIS A 191 20.49 -32.38 -24.66
N ASP A 192 20.73 -32.50 -25.96
CA ASP A 192 21.05 -31.43 -26.95
C ASP A 192 20.04 -30.28 -27.11
N ARG A 193 19.00 -30.20 -26.27
CA ARG A 193 17.93 -29.20 -26.43
C ARG A 193 18.35 -27.81 -25.98
N PHE A 194 19.14 -27.69 -24.92
CA PHE A 194 19.54 -26.41 -24.35
C PHE A 194 21.02 -26.41 -23.94
N THR A 195 21.68 -25.29 -24.17
CA THR A 195 23.02 -25.02 -23.64
C THR A 195 22.88 -24.09 -22.44
N ALA A 196 23.50 -24.45 -21.31
CA ALA A 196 23.52 -23.60 -20.13
C ALA A 196 24.70 -22.63 -20.20
N ILE A 197 24.42 -21.33 -20.10
CA ILE A 197 25.41 -20.27 -20.03
C ILE A 197 25.38 -19.70 -18.62
N GLU A 198 26.46 -19.89 -17.87
CA GLU A 198 26.64 -19.35 -16.53
C GLU A 198 27.52 -18.10 -16.60
N MET A 199 27.05 -16.98 -16.08
CA MET A 199 27.75 -15.70 -16.05
C MET A 199 27.89 -15.21 -14.62
N ALA A 200 29.10 -14.81 -14.23
CA ALA A 200 29.37 -14.19 -12.93
C ALA A 200 29.63 -12.69 -13.13
N PHE A 201 29.06 -11.87 -12.26
CA PHE A 201 29.14 -10.42 -12.30
C PHE A 201 29.66 -9.85 -10.97
N SER A 202 30.28 -8.68 -11.06
CA SER A 202 30.80 -7.92 -9.91
C SER A 202 29.71 -7.40 -8.96
N SER A 203 28.46 -7.30 -9.45
CA SER A 203 27.30 -6.84 -8.70
C SER A 203 26.03 -7.59 -9.14
N PRO A 204 25.08 -7.88 -8.25
CA PRO A 204 23.80 -8.49 -8.61
C PRO A 204 22.82 -7.56 -9.32
N ARG A 205 23.10 -6.25 -9.35
CA ARG A 205 22.20 -5.23 -9.90
C ARG A 205 22.12 -5.33 -11.42
N GLY A 206 20.91 -5.39 -11.97
CA GLY A 206 20.67 -5.37 -13.41
C GLY A 206 21.16 -6.60 -14.20
N ILE A 207 21.75 -7.62 -13.56
CA ILE A 207 22.43 -8.71 -14.29
C ILE A 207 21.50 -9.46 -15.24
N LEU A 208 20.24 -9.69 -14.83
CA LEU A 208 19.27 -10.38 -15.69
C LEU A 208 18.96 -9.57 -16.94
N TYR A 209 18.83 -8.26 -16.83
CA TYR A 209 18.61 -7.39 -17.98
C TYR A 209 19.83 -7.38 -18.92
N TYR A 210 21.02 -7.07 -18.40
CA TYR A 210 22.22 -6.95 -19.23
C TYR A 210 22.55 -8.28 -19.92
N ALA A 211 22.49 -9.38 -19.18
CA ALA A 211 22.72 -10.71 -19.72
C ALA A 211 21.63 -11.14 -20.73
N SER A 212 20.34 -10.95 -20.41
CA SER A 212 19.25 -11.32 -21.33
C SER A 212 19.29 -10.49 -22.61
N LYS A 213 19.67 -9.21 -22.50
CA LYS A 213 19.83 -8.32 -23.65
C LYS A 213 20.99 -8.78 -24.53
N ALA A 214 22.16 -9.05 -23.96
CA ALA A 214 23.32 -9.54 -24.72
C ALA A 214 23.01 -10.86 -25.44
N ILE A 215 22.35 -11.81 -24.75
CA ILE A 215 21.91 -13.08 -25.35
C ILE A 215 20.89 -12.85 -26.48
N SER A 216 19.92 -11.97 -26.26
CA SER A 216 18.91 -11.62 -27.27
C SER A 216 19.50 -10.94 -28.50
N GLU A 217 20.50 -10.06 -28.35
CA GLU A 217 21.20 -9.39 -29.45
C GLU A 217 21.98 -10.38 -30.32
N LEU A 218 22.49 -11.46 -29.72
CA LEU A 218 23.09 -12.60 -30.43
C LEU A 218 22.04 -13.51 -31.09
N ARG A 219 20.75 -13.18 -30.96
CA ARG A 219 19.59 -13.92 -31.46
C ARG A 219 19.53 -15.35 -30.93
N TRP A 220 19.90 -15.54 -29.67
CA TRP A 220 19.75 -16.81 -28.97
C TRP A 220 18.48 -16.77 -28.12
N ASP A 221 17.68 -17.82 -28.19
CA ASP A 221 16.41 -17.88 -27.47
C ASP A 221 16.66 -18.29 -26.02
N ILE A 222 16.16 -17.51 -25.08
CA ILE A 222 16.23 -17.80 -23.65
C ILE A 222 15.01 -18.64 -23.27
N ASN A 223 15.23 -19.91 -22.91
CA ASN A 223 14.17 -20.77 -22.40
C ASN A 223 13.93 -20.54 -20.90
N SER A 224 15.00 -20.38 -20.12
CA SER A 224 14.89 -20.01 -18.72
C SER A 224 16.13 -19.28 -18.25
N ALA A 225 15.94 -18.38 -17.29
CA ALA A 225 17.01 -17.66 -16.60
C ALA A 225 16.87 -17.91 -15.10
N ARG A 226 17.99 -18.07 -14.41
CA ARG A 226 18.07 -18.16 -12.95
C ARG A 226 19.15 -17.24 -12.45
N MET A 227 18.90 -16.61 -11.32
CA MET A 227 19.89 -15.78 -10.62
C MET A 227 20.10 -16.33 -9.22
N ALA A 228 21.35 -16.40 -8.80
CA ALA A 228 21.74 -16.77 -7.45
C ALA A 228 22.93 -15.92 -6.98
N LEU A 229 23.00 -15.71 -5.67
CA LEU A 229 24.20 -15.19 -5.02
C LEU A 229 25.01 -16.37 -4.50
N PHE A 230 26.21 -16.57 -5.04
CA PHE A 230 27.11 -17.66 -4.63
C PHE A 230 28.43 -17.09 -4.12
N ARG A 231 28.73 -17.29 -2.83
CA ARG A 231 29.95 -16.77 -2.16
C ARG A 231 30.19 -15.27 -2.40
N GLY A 232 29.13 -14.47 -2.37
CA GLY A 232 29.19 -13.02 -2.58
C GLY A 232 29.29 -12.59 -4.06
N ARG A 233 29.32 -13.53 -5.02
CA ARG A 233 29.25 -13.23 -6.45
C ARG A 233 27.83 -13.38 -6.98
N ALA A 234 27.43 -12.46 -7.84
CA ALA A 234 26.17 -12.54 -8.56
C ALA A 234 26.31 -13.49 -9.74
N MET A 235 25.58 -14.59 -9.72
CA MET A 235 25.59 -15.58 -10.79
C MET A 235 24.25 -15.61 -11.51
N ALA A 236 24.30 -15.55 -12.84
CA ALA A 236 23.14 -15.73 -13.70
C ALA A 236 23.35 -16.97 -14.60
N THR A 237 22.38 -17.87 -14.63
CA THR A 237 22.40 -19.08 -15.46
C THR A 237 21.25 -19.01 -16.46
N PHE A 238 21.59 -19.09 -17.74
CA PHE A 238 20.63 -19.06 -18.85
C PHE A 238 20.63 -20.38 -19.60
N TYR A 239 19.47 -20.99 -19.77
CA TYR A 239 19.28 -22.12 -20.67
C TYR A 239 18.83 -21.57 -22.01
N VAL A 240 19.71 -21.67 -23.01
CA VAL A 240 19.49 -21.08 -24.33
C VAL A 240 19.43 -22.13 -25.44
N SER A 241 18.69 -21.83 -26.50
CA SER A 241 18.71 -22.58 -27.77
C SER A 241 19.30 -21.73 -28.91
N GLY A 242 19.64 -22.37 -30.04
CA GLY A 242 20.25 -21.70 -31.19
C GLY A 242 21.78 -21.65 -31.18
N VAL A 243 22.43 -22.13 -30.12
CA VAL A 243 23.89 -22.08 -29.95
C VAL A 243 24.60 -23.43 -30.12
N SER A 244 23.87 -24.51 -30.41
CA SER A 244 24.40 -25.89 -30.38
C SER A 244 25.58 -26.12 -31.33
N LYS A 245 25.60 -25.41 -32.47
CA LYS A 245 26.65 -25.50 -33.51
C LYS A 245 27.76 -24.45 -33.36
N ILE A 246 27.66 -23.55 -32.39
CA ILE A 246 28.64 -22.48 -32.16
C ILE A 246 29.72 -23.03 -31.23
N ALA A 247 31.00 -22.71 -31.45
CA ALA A 247 32.07 -23.12 -30.53
C ALA A 247 31.97 -22.38 -29.19
N ASP A 248 32.29 -23.04 -28.07
CA ASP A 248 32.21 -22.43 -26.74
C ASP A 248 33.06 -21.16 -26.62
N THR A 249 34.24 -21.15 -27.26
CA THR A 249 35.12 -19.97 -27.31
C THR A 249 34.44 -18.79 -28.01
N THR A 250 33.75 -19.03 -29.12
CA THR A 250 32.98 -17.99 -29.84
C THR A 250 31.83 -17.45 -28.99
N ILE A 251 31.14 -18.31 -28.24
CA ILE A 251 30.06 -17.91 -27.32
C ILE A 251 30.61 -16.98 -26.22
N VAL A 252 31.72 -17.37 -25.60
CA VAL A 252 32.36 -16.60 -24.53
C VAL A 252 32.85 -15.24 -25.05
N THR A 253 33.54 -15.20 -26.20
CA THR A 253 34.03 -13.96 -26.79
C THR A 253 32.88 -13.00 -27.10
N ALA A 254 31.83 -13.46 -27.78
CA ALA A 254 30.70 -12.62 -28.17
C ALA A 254 29.97 -12.00 -26.96
N LEU A 255 29.73 -12.79 -25.91
CA LEU A 255 29.10 -12.29 -24.68
C LEU A 255 30.00 -11.32 -23.93
N THR A 256 31.31 -11.60 -23.90
CA THR A 256 32.29 -10.73 -23.24
C THR A 256 32.37 -9.38 -23.94
N GLU A 257 32.47 -9.36 -25.27
CA GLU A 257 32.50 -8.12 -26.05
C GLU A 257 31.21 -7.29 -25.87
N LEU A 258 30.04 -7.93 -25.92
CA LEU A 258 28.76 -7.21 -25.78
C LEU A 258 28.51 -6.66 -24.37
N LEU A 259 28.98 -7.35 -23.33
CA LEU A 259 28.81 -6.92 -21.95
C LEU A 259 29.89 -5.94 -21.49
N GLN A 260 31.10 -6.02 -22.06
CA GLN A 260 32.20 -5.10 -21.74
C GLN A 260 32.21 -3.83 -22.58
N SER A 261 31.69 -3.84 -23.82
CA SER A 261 31.51 -2.63 -24.65
C SER A 261 30.46 -1.65 -24.11
N ARG A 262 29.83 -1.98 -22.98
CA ARG A 262 28.72 -1.24 -22.36
C ARG A 262 29.06 -0.69 -20.97
N VAL A 263 30.31 -0.89 -20.52
CA VAL A 263 30.93 -0.23 -19.37
C VAL A 263 31.66 1.01 -19.86
#